data_AF-H9F579-F1
#
_entry.id   AF-H9F579-F1
#
_cell.length_a   1.000
_cell.length_b   1.000
_cell.length_c   1.000
_cell.angle_alpha   90.00
_cell.angle_beta   90.00
_cell.angle_gamma   90.00
#
_symmetry.space_group_name_H-M   'P 1'
#
loop_
_entity.id
_entity.type
_entity.pdbx_description
1 polymer ?
#
loop_
_entity_poly.entity_id
_entity_poly.type
_entity_poly.pdbx_seq_one_letter_code
_entity_poly.pdbx_strand_id
1 'polypeptide(L)' 'EQWRRDLASCRDWEKRRSAEAQHSLCESERARVQAARKHILVWAPRQSPPPDWHLPLPQEKDE' A
#
# COMPACT_ATOMS: atom_id res chain seq x y z
N GLU A 1 -6.06 3.67 -14.07
CA GLU A 1 -6.48 2.61 -15.01
C GLU A 1 -5.94 1.22 -14.67
N GLN A 2 -4.71 1.10 -14.12
CA GLN A 2 -4.10 -0.16 -13.71
C GLN A 2 -5.02 -1.08 -12.88
N TRP A 3 -5.70 -0.54 -11.87
CA TRP A 3 -6.60 -1.31 -11.00
C TRP A 3 -7.71 -2.06 -11.75
N ARG A 4 -8.21 -1.51 -12.88
CA ARG A 4 -9.25 -2.17 -13.69
C ARG A 4 -8.71 -3.38 -14.43
N ARG A 5 -7.48 -3.27 -14.97
CA ARG A 5 -6.78 -4.37 -15.65
C ARG A 5 -6.45 -5.49 -14.68
N ASP A 6 -6.00 -5.13 -13.47
CA ASP A 6 -5.68 -6.11 -12.43
C ASP A 6 -6.96 -6.82 -11.97
N LEU A 7 -8.07 -6.08 -11.76
CA LEU A 7 -9.36 -6.68 -11.42
C LEU A 7 -9.86 -7.66 -12.51
N ALA A 8 -9.72 -7.31 -13.79
CA ALA A 8 -10.07 -8.21 -14.89
C ALA A 8 -9.20 -9.48 -14.88
N SER A 9 -7.89 -9.30 -14.69
CA SER A 9 -6.92 -10.41 -14.61
C SER A 9 -7.21 -11.33 -13.41
N CYS A 10 -7.56 -10.79 -12.23
CA CYS A 10 -7.98 -11.58 -11.08
C CYS A 10 -9.21 -12.45 -11.40
N ARG A 11 -10.24 -11.85 -12.00
CA ARG A 11 -11.47 -12.56 -12.36
C ARG A 11 -11.22 -13.66 -13.40
N ASP A 12 -10.34 -13.44 -14.36
CA ASP A 12 -9.99 -14.46 -15.35
C ASP A 12 -9.13 -15.58 -14.75
N TRP A 13 -8.23 -15.25 -13.83
CA TRP A 13 -7.44 -16.25 -13.09
C TRP A 13 -8.32 -17.11 -12.18
N GLU A 14 -9.28 -16.52 -11.46
CA GLU A 14 -10.23 -17.26 -10.62
C GLU A 14 -11.08 -18.24 -11.43
N LYS A 15 -11.57 -17.81 -12.59
CA LYS A 15 -12.49 -18.60 -13.41
C LYS A 15 -11.79 -19.68 -14.22
N ARG A 16 -10.62 -19.38 -14.76
CA ARG A 16 -9.98 -20.20 -15.81
C ARG A 16 -8.58 -20.68 -15.44
N ARG A 17 -8.03 -20.21 -14.31
CA ARG A 17 -6.62 -20.41 -13.93
C ARG A 17 -5.66 -20.07 -15.07
N SER A 18 -5.98 -19.03 -15.84
CA SER A 18 -5.18 -18.59 -16.99
C SER A 18 -3.76 -18.21 -16.55
N ALA A 19 -2.77 -18.75 -17.26
CA ALA A 19 -1.36 -18.46 -17.03
C ALA A 19 -1.01 -17.01 -17.40
N GLU A 20 -1.65 -16.47 -18.43
CA GLU A 20 -1.49 -15.08 -18.87
C GLU A 20 -2.00 -14.11 -17.81
N ALA A 21 -3.17 -14.41 -17.22
CA ALA A 21 -3.73 -13.62 -16.13
C ALA A 21 -2.83 -13.66 -14.89
N GLN A 22 -2.28 -14.82 -14.54
CA GLN A 22 -1.31 -14.96 -13.46
C GLN A 22 -0.06 -14.12 -13.72
N HIS A 23 0.52 -14.21 -14.92
CA HIS A 23 1.72 -13.46 -15.28
C HIS A 23 1.48 -11.95 -15.24
N SER A 24 0.35 -11.49 -15.78
CA SER A 24 -0.08 -10.09 -15.73
C SER A 24 -0.15 -9.55 -14.30
N LEU A 25 -0.74 -10.31 -13.36
CA LEU A 25 -0.83 -9.94 -11.95
C LEU A 25 0.54 -9.89 -11.27
N CYS A 26 1.41 -10.87 -11.54
CA CYS A 26 2.77 -10.89 -10.99
C CYS A 26 3.58 -9.68 -11.45
N GLU A 27 3.48 -9.29 -12.72
CA GLU A 27 4.18 -8.12 -13.24
C GLU A 27 3.62 -6.81 -12.67
N SER A 28 2.29 -6.71 -12.52
CA SER A 28 1.67 -5.54 -11.86
C SER A 28 2.18 -5.37 -10.42
N GLU A 29 2.26 -6.46 -9.66
CA GLU A 29 2.76 -6.40 -8.29
C GLU A 29 4.26 -6.09 -8.20
N ARG A 30 5.07 -6.65 -9.11
CA ARG A 30 6.49 -6.29 -9.19
C ARG A 30 6.66 -4.79 -9.45
N ALA A 31 5.90 -4.23 -10.39
CA ALA A 31 5.94 -2.80 -10.69
C ALA A 31 5.53 -1.95 -9.48
N ARG A 32 4.46 -2.35 -8.76
CA ARG A 32 3.99 -1.66 -7.54
C ARG A 32 5.04 -1.67 -6.44
N VAL A 33 5.67 -2.81 -6.18
CA VAL A 33 6.73 -2.95 -5.18
C VAL A 33 7.97 -2.13 -5.55
N GLN A 34 8.38 -2.14 -6.82
CA GLN A 34 9.51 -1.31 -7.27
C GLN A 34 9.21 0.19 -7.14
N ALA A 35 8.00 0.62 -7.50
CA ALA A 35 7.58 2.01 -7.34
C ALA A 35 7.53 2.44 -5.86
N ALA A 36 7.08 1.55 -4.97
CA ALA A 36 7.11 1.80 -3.53
C ALA A 36 8.54 1.94 -2.99
N ARG A 37 9.48 1.09 -3.45
CA ARG A 37 10.90 1.16 -3.09
C ARG A 37 11.60 2.43 -3.58
N LYS A 38 11.13 3.03 -4.68
CA LYS A 38 11.68 4.28 -5.22
C LYS A 38 11.49 5.45 -4.25
N HIS A 39 10.46 5.40 -3.41
CA HIS A 39 10.19 6.42 -2.41
C HIS A 39 10.85 6.00 -1.11
N ILE A 40 11.93 6.69 -0.73
CA ILE A 40 12.56 6.52 0.57
C ILE A 40 11.52 6.90 1.62
N LEU A 41 11.22 5.97 2.54
CA LEU A 41 10.38 6.25 3.69
C LEU A 41 11.06 7.39 4.47
N VAL A 42 10.51 8.61 4.37
CA VAL A 42 10.97 9.76 5.13
C VAL A 42 10.81 9.50 6.63
N TRP A 43 9.87 8.63 6.99
CA TRP A 43 9.58 8.21 8.36
C TRP A 43 9.77 6.71 8.49
N ALA A 44 10.69 6.28 9.37
CA ALA A 44 10.77 4.88 9.75
C ALA A 44 9.48 4.45 10.49
N PRO A 45 8.99 3.21 10.28
CA PRO A 45 7.84 2.70 11.04
C PRO A 45 8.13 2.74 12.55
N ARG A 46 7.21 3.33 13.32
CA ARG A 46 7.32 3.37 14.79
C ARG A 46 6.93 2.00 15.35
N GLN A 47 7.73 1.47 16.26
CA GLN A 47 7.44 0.20 16.94
C GLN A 47 6.40 0.35 18.07
N SER A 48 6.29 1.54 18.64
CA SER A 48 5.33 1.87 19.70
C SER A 48 4.92 3.35 19.59
N PRO A 49 3.75 3.73 20.13
CA PRO A 49 3.40 5.14 20.24
C PRO A 49 4.36 5.88 21.19
N PRO A 50 4.52 7.21 21.05
CA PRO A 50 5.22 8.04 22.03
C PRO A 50 4.63 7.87 23.43
N PRO A 51 5.39 7.96 24.53
CA PRO A 51 4.87 7.72 25.89
C PRO A 51 3.68 8.60 26.27
N ASP A 52 3.66 9.82 25.76
CA ASP A 52 2.71 10.90 26.03
C ASP A 52 1.57 10.99 25.03
N TRP A 53 1.44 10.02 24.11
CA TRP A 53 0.41 10.02 23.06
C TRP A 53 -1.03 10.14 23.59
N HIS A 54 -1.24 9.70 24.83
CA HIS A 54 -2.53 9.63 25.52
C HIS A 54 -2.87 10.92 26.27
N LEU A 55 -1.97 11.90 26.31
CA LEU A 55 -2.20 13.17 26.99
C LEU A 55 -3.06 14.09 26.12
N PRO A 56 -3.92 14.92 26.74
CA PRO A 56 -4.64 15.95 26.00
C PRO A 56 -3.64 16.92 25.35
N LEU A 57 -3.98 17.41 24.16
CA LEU A 57 -3.19 18.46 23.51
C LEU A 57 -3.09 19.65 24.48
N PRO A 58 -1.92 20.32 24.57
CA PRO A 58 -1.80 21.54 25.34
C PRO A 58 -2.87 22.52 24.86
N GLN A 59 -3.74 22.98 25.77
CA GLN A 59 -4.63 24.07 25.44
C GLN A 59 -3.73 25.28 25.20
N GLU A 60 -3.70 25.77 23.96
CA GLU A 60 -3.25 27.13 23.70
C GLU A 60 -4.05 28.00 24.67
N LYS A 61 -3.36 28.64 25.62
CA LYS A 61 -4.00 29.70 26.37
C LYS A 61 -4.28 30.77 25.34
N ASP A 62 -5.53 30.86 24.90
CA ASP A 62 -6.02 32.01 24.17
C ASP A 62 -5.65 33.25 25.01
N GLU A 63 -4.67 34.03 24.56
CA GLU A 63 -4.34 35.36 25.10
C GLU A 63 -5.37 36.39 24.64
#